data_AF-A0AAD5GVI4-F1
#
_entry.id   AF-A0AAD5GVI4-F1
#
_cell.length_a   1.000
_cell.length_b   1.000
_cell.length_c   1.000
_cell.angle_alpha   90.00
_cell.angle_beta   90.00
_cell.angle_gamma   90.00
#
_symmetry.space_group_name_H-M   'P 1'
#
loop_
_entity.id
_entity.type
_entity.pdbx_description
1 polymer ?
#
loop_
_entity_poly.entity_id
_entity_poly.type
_entity_poly.pdbx_seq_one_letter_code
_entity_poly.pdbx_strand_id
1 'polypeptide(L)'
;MCKSVPGLYIFGDSLVDVGNNNYIRTLARANYPRYGIDFPIGPTGRFCNGKNVADLLAKKVGLPSAPPYMSLVSDSKNLNSTNATITGVSFASGGSGVFTGPEALDNSTISLPKQVDYYSMIHDQLVQQFGSNRTQTHLAKSLFLIVVGSNDLFSYFKKDSKLPDQYTVQQYVDRMVYTLKGLLKQMYWLGARKFVVSGVGVIGCCPAQRKLSNISECNLEANYGATKYNDGLEILLNDLKLEYPDMHYSYFHTYNVMSGLIEHPET
;
A
#
# COMPACT_ATOMS: atom_id res chain seq x y z
N MET A 1 15.72 16.99 19.96
CA MET A 1 14.26 16.72 19.93
C MET A 1 13.91 16.11 18.58
N CYS A 2 13.35 14.90 18.53
CA CYS A 2 12.81 14.36 17.28
C CYS A 2 11.64 15.24 16.84
N LYS A 3 11.68 15.79 15.62
CA LYS A 3 10.61 16.64 15.09
C LYS A 3 9.33 15.79 14.96
N SER A 4 8.20 16.28 15.48
CA SER A 4 6.90 15.61 15.37
C SER A 4 6.54 15.34 13.90
N VAL A 5 6.02 14.14 13.60
CA VAL A 5 5.44 13.82 12.30
C VAL A 5 4.03 14.40 12.27
N PRO A 6 3.70 15.33 11.35
CA PRO A 6 2.42 16.02 11.38
C PRO A 6 1.30 15.27 10.64
N GLY A 7 1.66 14.31 9.77
CA GLY A 7 0.68 13.47 9.07
C GLY A 7 1.26 12.16 8.55
N LEU A 8 0.38 11.16 8.38
CA LEU A 8 0.70 9.85 7.80
C LEU A 8 -0.33 9.49 6.71
N TYR A 9 0.09 9.52 5.45
CA TYR A 9 -0.75 9.17 4.30
C TYR A 9 -0.41 7.76 3.82
N ILE A 10 -1.41 6.92 3.63
CA ILE A 10 -1.22 5.47 3.44
C ILE A 10 -1.75 5.04 2.09
N PHE A 11 -0.92 4.33 1.33
CA PHE A 11 -1.19 3.81 0.01
C PHE A 11 -0.82 2.33 -0.03
N GLY A 12 -1.62 1.54 -0.72
CA GLY A 12 -1.32 0.13 -0.85
C GLY A 12 -2.53 -0.77 -0.94
N ASP A 13 -2.31 -2.00 -0.53
CA ASP A 13 -3.28 -3.08 -0.61
C ASP A 13 -3.92 -3.44 0.75
N SER A 14 -4.48 -4.65 0.83
CA SER A 14 -5.09 -5.23 2.03
C SER A 14 -4.20 -5.20 3.27
N LEU A 15 -2.86 -5.21 3.14
CA LEU A 15 -1.94 -5.21 4.27
C LEU A 15 -2.01 -3.91 5.08
N VAL A 16 -2.50 -2.83 4.49
CA VAL A 16 -2.62 -1.51 5.12
C VAL A 16 -4.00 -0.86 4.93
N ASP A 17 -4.96 -1.56 4.30
CA ASP A 17 -6.35 -1.12 4.20
C ASP A 17 -7.02 -1.06 5.58
N VAL A 18 -7.75 0.02 5.80
CA VAL A 18 -8.48 0.35 7.04
C VAL A 18 -10.00 0.36 6.84
N GLY A 19 -10.48 -0.06 5.67
CA GLY A 19 -11.89 -0.25 5.35
C GLY A 19 -12.38 0.49 4.11
N ASN A 20 -11.53 0.94 3.18
CA ASN A 20 -11.99 1.59 1.94
C ASN A 20 -12.91 0.67 1.13
N ASN A 21 -12.62 -0.63 1.10
CA ASN A 21 -13.38 -1.61 0.34
C ASN A 21 -14.83 -1.80 0.81
N ASN A 22 -15.17 -1.31 2.00
CA ASN A 22 -16.55 -1.33 2.52
C ASN A 22 -17.48 -0.37 1.77
N TYR A 23 -16.92 0.63 1.10
CA TYR A 23 -17.64 1.72 0.44
C TYR A 23 -17.71 1.58 -1.09
N ILE A 24 -17.11 0.52 -1.64
CA ILE A 24 -17.08 0.24 -3.09
C ILE A 24 -17.59 -1.17 -3.36
N ARG A 25 -18.11 -1.41 -4.58
CA ARG A 25 -18.66 -2.72 -4.99
C ARG A 25 -17.52 -3.69 -5.39
N THR A 26 -16.97 -4.39 -4.41
CA THR A 26 -15.91 -5.40 -4.59
C THR A 26 -16.16 -6.63 -3.70
N LEU A 27 -15.59 -7.77 -4.07
CA LEU A 27 -15.53 -8.97 -3.24
C LEU A 27 -14.37 -8.94 -2.24
N ALA A 28 -13.35 -8.11 -2.48
CA ALA A 28 -12.21 -7.95 -1.58
C ALA A 28 -12.62 -7.11 -0.36
N ARG A 29 -13.47 -7.64 0.52
CA ARG A 29 -13.88 -6.96 1.77
C ARG A 29 -13.43 -7.78 2.98
N ALA A 30 -13.23 -7.10 4.10
CA ALA A 30 -12.91 -7.71 5.39
C ALA A 30 -13.87 -7.19 6.50
N ASN A 31 -15.15 -7.04 6.15
CA ASN A 31 -16.21 -6.52 7.02
C ASN A 31 -17.20 -7.59 7.49
N TYR A 32 -16.74 -8.85 7.58
CA TYR A 32 -17.55 -9.99 7.99
C TYR A 32 -16.86 -10.78 9.12
N PRO A 33 -17.56 -11.70 9.80
CA PRO A 33 -17.04 -12.40 10.96
C PRO A 33 -15.67 -13.05 10.71
N ARG A 34 -14.87 -13.14 11.78
CA ARG A 34 -13.45 -13.55 11.84
C ARG A 34 -12.43 -12.42 11.59
N TYR A 35 -12.80 -11.36 10.88
CA TYR A 35 -12.01 -10.13 10.85
C TYR A 35 -12.38 -9.22 12.03
N GLY A 36 -11.42 -8.42 12.50
CA GLY A 36 -11.67 -7.42 13.55
C GLY A 36 -12.10 -7.96 14.92
N ILE A 37 -11.81 -9.23 15.24
CA ILE A 37 -12.12 -9.85 16.55
C ILE A 37 -11.55 -9.04 17.72
N ASP A 38 -10.38 -8.42 17.54
CA ASP A 38 -9.71 -7.63 18.57
C ASP A 38 -10.27 -6.20 18.69
N PHE A 39 -11.20 -5.80 17.81
CA PHE A 39 -11.92 -4.53 17.93
C PHE A 39 -13.24 -4.71 18.69
N PRO A 40 -13.55 -3.85 19.67
CA PRO A 40 -14.84 -3.88 20.37
C PRO A 40 -16.06 -3.74 19.46
N ILE A 41 -15.89 -3.09 18.30
CA ILE A 41 -16.94 -2.83 17.31
C ILE A 41 -17.03 -3.90 16.21
N GLY A 42 -16.20 -4.94 16.29
CA GLY A 42 -16.14 -6.00 15.28
C GLY A 42 -15.38 -5.61 14.00
N PRO A 43 -15.72 -6.24 12.85
CA PRO A 43 -15.00 -6.06 11.59
C PRO A 43 -14.96 -4.60 11.11
N THR A 44 -13.76 -4.03 10.96
CA THR A 44 -13.56 -2.65 10.49
C THR A 44 -13.21 -2.55 9.00
N GLY A 45 -13.05 -3.68 8.31
CA GLY A 45 -12.52 -3.72 6.93
C GLY A 45 -10.99 -3.87 6.85
N ARG A 46 -10.30 -4.04 7.98
CA ARG A 46 -8.89 -4.48 8.02
C ARG A 46 -8.81 -5.99 7.78
N PHE A 47 -7.88 -6.41 6.93
CA PHE A 47 -7.66 -7.82 6.58
C PHE A 47 -6.87 -8.59 7.67
N CYS A 48 -7.21 -8.36 8.94
CA CYS A 48 -6.64 -9.05 10.09
C CYS A 48 -7.61 -9.00 11.28
N ASN A 49 -7.21 -9.57 12.41
CA ASN A 49 -8.04 -9.60 13.63
C ASN A 49 -8.14 -8.22 14.31
N GLY A 50 -7.20 -7.31 14.07
CA GLY A 50 -7.09 -6.08 14.82
C GLY A 50 -6.41 -4.96 14.03
N LYS A 51 -5.50 -4.24 14.69
CA LYS A 51 -4.73 -3.15 14.08
C LYS A 51 -3.71 -3.69 13.07
N ASN A 52 -3.64 -3.08 11.90
CA ASN A 52 -2.65 -3.41 10.87
C ASN A 52 -1.36 -2.56 11.04
N VAL A 53 -0.38 -2.75 10.16
CA VAL A 53 0.90 -2.00 10.22
C VAL A 53 0.71 -0.49 10.14
N ALA A 54 -0.25 0.00 9.35
CA ALA A 54 -0.53 1.43 9.26
C ALA A 54 -1.01 2.02 10.60
N ASP A 55 -1.87 1.30 11.33
CA ASP A 55 -2.32 1.71 12.66
C ASP A 55 -1.18 1.73 13.69
N LEU A 56 -0.32 0.71 13.64
CA LEU A 56 0.81 0.58 14.55
C LEU A 56 1.85 1.67 14.28
N LEU A 57 2.10 1.99 13.01
CA LEU A 57 2.95 3.10 12.61
C LEU A 57 2.38 4.44 13.08
N ALA A 58 1.09 4.70 12.85
CA ALA A 58 0.42 5.91 13.32
C ALA A 58 0.59 6.08 14.84
N LYS A 59 0.31 5.02 15.62
CA LYS A 59 0.51 5.01 17.07
C LYS A 59 1.97 5.30 17.45
N LYS A 60 2.94 4.71 16.76
CA LYS A 60 4.37 4.89 17.04
C LYS A 60 4.83 6.33 16.83
N VAL A 61 4.26 7.04 15.86
CA VAL A 61 4.59 8.44 15.56
C VAL A 61 3.68 9.45 16.25
N GLY A 62 2.77 9.00 17.13
CA GLY A 62 1.89 9.87 17.91
C GLY A 62 0.69 10.42 17.14
N LEU A 63 0.30 9.78 16.04
CA LEU A 63 -0.87 10.15 15.23
C LEU A 63 -2.07 9.23 15.50
N PRO A 64 -3.30 9.72 15.30
CA PRO A 64 -4.48 8.85 15.26
C PRO A 64 -4.39 7.88 14.08
N SER A 65 -5.15 6.78 14.15
CA SER A 65 -5.34 5.90 12.99
C SER A 65 -6.00 6.69 11.85
N ALA A 66 -5.42 6.62 10.66
CA ALA A 66 -5.95 7.31 9.49
C ALA A 66 -7.30 6.67 9.08
N PRO A 67 -8.36 7.46 8.85
CA PRO A 67 -9.61 6.92 8.34
C PRO A 67 -9.48 6.51 6.86
N PRO A 68 -10.34 5.61 6.37
CA PRO A 68 -10.41 5.29 4.95
C PRO A 68 -10.96 6.50 4.17
N TYR A 69 -10.26 6.90 3.10
CA TYR A 69 -10.67 8.00 2.22
C TYR A 69 -12.14 7.90 1.79
N MET A 70 -12.60 6.69 1.43
CA MET A 70 -13.97 6.48 0.97
C MET A 70 -15.03 6.78 2.04
N SER A 71 -14.70 6.63 3.32
CA SER A 71 -15.61 7.03 4.41
C SER A 71 -15.79 8.54 4.51
N LEU A 72 -14.73 9.30 4.22
CA LEU A 72 -14.75 10.77 4.26
C LEU A 72 -15.62 11.32 3.12
N VAL A 73 -15.51 10.74 1.92
CA VAL A 73 -16.29 11.20 0.76
C VAL A 73 -17.73 10.68 0.72
N SER A 74 -18.01 9.56 1.39
CA SER A 74 -19.39 9.04 1.48
C SER A 74 -20.26 9.84 2.45
N ASP A 75 -19.66 10.58 3.39
CA ASP A 75 -20.37 11.45 4.32
C ASP A 75 -19.94 12.90 4.11
N SER A 76 -20.75 13.64 3.34
CA SER A 76 -20.47 15.04 2.96
C SER A 76 -20.33 15.99 4.16
N LYS A 77 -20.74 15.59 5.37
CA LYS A 77 -20.54 16.37 6.60
C LYS A 77 -19.13 16.21 7.20
N ASN A 78 -18.37 15.18 6.83
CA ASN A 78 -17.03 14.89 7.37
C ASN A 78 -15.89 15.55 6.58
N LEU A 79 -16.05 15.72 5.26
CA LEU A 79 -15.02 16.28 4.38
C LEU A 79 -14.48 17.66 4.80
N ASN A 80 -15.35 18.55 5.29
CA ASN A 80 -14.98 19.92 5.66
C ASN A 80 -14.68 20.11 7.16
N SER A 81 -14.86 19.07 7.99
CA SER A 81 -14.84 19.19 9.46
C SER A 81 -13.76 18.36 10.14
N THR A 82 -13.06 17.47 9.42
CA THR A 82 -12.12 16.55 10.06
C THR A 82 -10.67 17.02 9.99
N ASN A 83 -10.04 17.18 11.16
CA ASN A 83 -8.57 17.20 11.32
C ASN A 83 -7.88 15.98 10.67
N ALA A 84 -8.64 14.95 10.27
CA ALA A 84 -8.15 13.75 9.61
C ALA A 84 -7.40 14.03 8.31
N THR A 85 -7.85 14.97 7.46
CA THR A 85 -7.12 15.29 6.22
C THR A 85 -5.74 15.86 6.49
N ILE A 86 -5.56 16.52 7.64
CA ILE A 86 -4.29 17.07 8.12
C ILE A 86 -3.40 15.97 8.70
N THR A 87 -3.94 15.17 9.62
CA THR A 87 -3.18 14.11 10.32
C THR A 87 -2.92 12.88 9.47
N GLY A 88 -3.59 12.76 8.32
CA GLY A 88 -3.36 11.71 7.34
C GLY A 88 -4.59 10.85 7.05
N VAL A 89 -4.66 10.38 5.81
CA VAL A 89 -5.76 9.58 5.25
C VAL A 89 -5.20 8.28 4.68
N SER A 90 -5.96 7.19 4.78
CA SER A 90 -5.64 5.94 4.11
C SER A 90 -6.41 5.81 2.81
N PHE A 91 -5.67 5.67 1.71
CA PHE A 91 -6.18 5.41 0.37
C PHE A 91 -6.09 3.92 0.01
N ALA A 92 -5.41 3.12 0.84
CA ALA A 92 -5.19 1.71 0.59
C ALA A 92 -6.48 0.91 0.41
N SER A 93 -6.45 -0.10 -0.45
CA SER A 93 -7.62 -0.88 -0.84
C SER A 93 -7.25 -2.35 -0.99
N GLY A 94 -7.98 -3.24 -0.32
CA GLY A 94 -7.82 -4.69 -0.47
C GLY A 94 -7.84 -5.12 -1.95
N GLY A 95 -6.86 -5.92 -2.36
CA GLY A 95 -6.69 -6.38 -3.75
C GLY A 95 -6.03 -5.39 -4.70
N SER A 96 -5.68 -4.18 -4.24
CA SER A 96 -5.01 -3.17 -5.07
C SER A 96 -3.65 -3.63 -5.57
N GLY A 97 -3.37 -3.32 -6.83
CA GLY A 97 -2.06 -3.44 -7.46
C GLY A 97 -1.56 -2.11 -8.03
N VAL A 98 -0.39 -2.17 -8.66
CA VAL A 98 0.18 -1.06 -9.44
C VAL A 98 -0.58 -0.90 -10.75
N PHE A 99 -0.99 -2.00 -11.38
CA PHE A 99 -1.68 -1.98 -12.66
C PHE A 99 -3.20 -1.85 -12.56
N THR A 100 -3.81 -1.43 -13.68
CA THR A 100 -5.25 -1.40 -13.91
C THR A 100 -5.62 -2.29 -15.09
N GLY A 101 -6.91 -2.54 -15.31
CA GLY A 101 -7.40 -3.23 -16.50
C GLY A 101 -7.04 -4.72 -16.50
N PRO A 102 -6.75 -5.32 -17.68
CA PRO A 102 -6.55 -6.77 -17.80
C PRO A 102 -5.42 -7.36 -16.94
N GLU A 103 -4.47 -6.53 -16.52
CA GLU A 103 -3.32 -6.95 -15.71
C GLU A 103 -3.63 -6.94 -14.20
N ALA A 104 -4.65 -6.19 -13.77
CA ALA A 104 -5.05 -6.12 -12.38
C ALA A 104 -5.64 -7.45 -11.91
N LEU A 105 -5.37 -7.82 -10.65
CA LEU A 105 -5.97 -9.00 -10.03
C LEU A 105 -7.49 -8.86 -9.89
N ASP A 106 -7.93 -7.68 -9.43
CA ASP A 106 -9.34 -7.32 -9.26
C ASP A 106 -9.57 -5.87 -9.67
N ASN A 107 -10.26 -5.68 -10.80
CA ASN A 107 -10.61 -4.37 -11.35
C ASN A 107 -11.71 -3.63 -10.58
N SER A 108 -12.33 -4.28 -9.59
CA SER A 108 -13.33 -3.65 -8.72
C SER A 108 -12.73 -2.91 -7.52
N THR A 109 -11.40 -2.96 -7.35
CA THR A 109 -10.65 -2.35 -6.24
C THR A 109 -10.11 -0.96 -6.61
N ILE A 110 -9.57 -0.23 -5.63
CA ILE A 110 -8.95 1.08 -5.88
C ILE A 110 -7.47 0.86 -6.16
N SER A 111 -7.09 0.83 -7.43
CA SER A 111 -5.69 0.67 -7.86
C SER A 111 -4.79 1.79 -7.35
N LEU A 112 -3.48 1.54 -7.25
CA LEU A 112 -2.53 2.54 -6.75
C LEU A 112 -2.57 3.87 -7.54
N PRO A 113 -2.66 3.90 -8.89
CA PRO A 113 -2.88 5.15 -9.61
C PRO A 113 -4.11 5.93 -9.11
N LYS A 114 -5.23 5.24 -8.86
CA LYS A 114 -6.44 5.87 -8.36
C LYS A 114 -6.28 6.38 -6.92
N GLN A 115 -5.50 5.69 -6.10
CA GLN A 115 -5.15 6.15 -4.76
C GLN A 115 -4.33 7.45 -4.82
N VAL A 116 -3.42 7.59 -5.78
CA VAL A 116 -2.67 8.83 -6.01
C VAL A 116 -3.58 9.96 -6.50
N ASP A 117 -4.59 9.67 -7.34
CA ASP A 117 -5.61 10.68 -7.72
C ASP A 117 -6.37 11.20 -6.48
N TYR A 118 -6.78 10.30 -5.58
CA TYR A 118 -7.45 10.69 -4.33
C TYR A 118 -6.54 11.51 -3.42
N TYR A 119 -5.25 11.19 -3.39
CA TYR A 119 -4.28 12.02 -2.69
C TYR A 119 -4.15 13.41 -3.31
N SER A 120 -4.19 13.55 -4.64
CA SER A 120 -4.23 14.88 -5.28
C SER A 120 -5.43 15.70 -4.81
N MET A 121 -6.59 15.08 -4.63
CA MET A 121 -7.78 15.77 -4.10
C MET A 121 -7.58 16.23 -2.65
N ILE A 122 -6.96 15.39 -1.80
CA ILE A 122 -6.61 15.76 -0.42
C ILE A 122 -5.57 16.88 -0.40
N HIS A 123 -4.57 16.83 -1.29
CA HIS A 123 -3.59 17.90 -1.46
C HIS A 123 -4.28 19.23 -1.76
N ASP A 124 -5.20 19.27 -2.72
CA ASP A 124 -5.89 20.50 -3.10
C ASP A 124 -6.75 21.06 -1.96
N GLN A 125 -7.37 20.19 -1.17
CA GLN A 125 -8.08 20.59 0.04
C GLN A 125 -7.14 21.20 1.08
N LEU A 126 -5.96 20.62 1.31
CA LEU A 126 -4.97 21.20 2.22
C LEU A 126 -4.48 22.57 1.73
N VAL A 127 -4.27 22.72 0.42
CA VAL A 127 -3.93 24.02 -0.19
C VAL A 127 -5.03 25.05 0.05
N GLN A 128 -6.30 24.68 -0.10
CA GLN A 128 -7.43 25.56 0.19
C GLN A 128 -7.51 25.94 1.67
N GLN A 129 -7.18 25.03 2.59
CA GLN A 129 -7.26 25.26 4.03
C GLN A 129 -6.10 26.11 4.58
N PHE A 130 -4.85 25.85 4.15
CA PHE A 130 -3.66 26.48 4.74
C PHE A 130 -2.86 27.35 3.78
N GLY A 131 -3.18 27.34 2.49
CA GLY A 131 -2.35 27.91 1.45
C GLY A 131 -1.20 26.99 1.01
N SER A 132 -0.66 27.26 -0.18
CA SER A 132 0.35 26.40 -0.82
C SER A 132 1.62 26.23 0.02
N ASN A 133 2.22 27.31 0.53
CA ASN A 133 3.48 27.23 1.29
C ASN A 133 3.37 26.40 2.59
N ARG A 134 2.25 26.53 3.31
CA ARG A 134 2.03 25.76 4.54
C ARG A 134 1.76 24.30 4.23
N THR A 135 1.00 24.02 3.18
CA THR A 135 0.74 22.66 2.69
C THR A 135 2.03 21.95 2.29
N GLN A 136 2.88 22.61 1.51
CA GLN A 136 4.20 22.08 1.14
C GLN A 136 5.05 21.78 2.38
N THR A 137 5.07 22.69 3.36
CA THR A 137 5.82 22.50 4.61
C THR A 137 5.28 21.33 5.45
N HIS A 138 3.95 21.16 5.49
CA HIS A 138 3.27 20.08 6.19
C HIS A 138 3.57 18.71 5.56
N LEU A 139 3.37 18.59 4.25
CA LEU A 139 3.55 17.36 3.50
C LEU A 139 5.03 16.93 3.46
N ALA A 140 5.96 17.87 3.29
CA ALA A 140 7.40 17.57 3.34
C ALA A 140 7.86 17.00 4.69
N LYS A 141 7.12 17.26 5.78
CA LYS A 141 7.41 16.72 7.12
C LYS A 141 6.65 15.42 7.42
N SER A 142 5.56 15.16 6.71
CA SER A 142 4.68 13.99 6.84
C SER A 142 5.32 12.71 6.28
N LEU A 143 4.75 11.56 6.63
CA LEU A 143 5.16 10.25 6.13
C LEU A 143 4.17 9.73 5.09
N PHE A 144 4.69 8.99 4.11
CA PHE A 144 3.94 8.36 3.02
C PHE A 144 4.25 6.87 3.02
N LEU A 145 3.32 6.06 3.53
CA LEU A 145 3.48 4.60 3.60
C LEU A 145 2.97 3.97 2.31
N ILE A 146 3.82 3.19 1.64
CA ILE A 146 3.53 2.49 0.38
C ILE A 146 3.71 0.98 0.57
N VAL A 147 2.64 0.20 0.40
CA VAL A 147 2.65 -1.27 0.49
C VAL A 147 1.88 -1.87 -0.68
N VAL A 148 2.56 -2.26 -1.75
CA VAL A 148 1.94 -2.68 -3.01
C VAL A 148 2.82 -3.68 -3.75
N GLY A 149 2.24 -4.41 -4.71
CA GLY A 149 2.95 -5.28 -5.65
C GLY A 149 2.58 -6.75 -5.55
N SER A 150 2.15 -7.21 -4.37
CA SER A 150 1.77 -8.61 -4.16
C SER A 150 0.61 -9.05 -5.08
N ASN A 151 -0.39 -8.18 -5.26
CA ASN A 151 -1.56 -8.48 -6.10
C ASN A 151 -1.22 -8.55 -7.60
N ASP A 152 -0.30 -7.72 -8.08
CA ASP A 152 0.19 -7.77 -9.46
C ASP A 152 0.90 -9.12 -9.72
N LEU A 153 1.78 -9.55 -8.80
CA LEU A 153 2.44 -10.85 -8.90
C LEU A 153 1.44 -12.01 -8.77
N PHE A 154 0.45 -11.92 -7.87
CA PHE A 154 -0.64 -12.91 -7.84
C PHE A 154 -1.43 -12.95 -9.15
N SER A 155 -1.62 -11.82 -9.83
CA SER A 155 -2.25 -11.77 -11.15
C SER A 155 -1.40 -12.45 -12.23
N TYR A 156 -0.07 -12.30 -12.17
CA TYR A 156 0.85 -12.97 -13.08
C TYR A 156 0.88 -14.49 -12.88
N PHE A 157 0.96 -14.96 -11.62
CA PHE A 157 1.14 -16.38 -11.30
C PHE A 157 -0.15 -17.16 -11.06
N LYS A 158 -1.34 -16.56 -11.17
CA LYS A 158 -2.61 -17.30 -11.10
C LYS A 158 -2.72 -18.28 -12.27
N LYS A 159 -3.31 -19.46 -12.02
CA LYS A 159 -3.40 -20.58 -12.96
C LYS A 159 -3.90 -20.22 -14.36
N ASP A 160 -4.92 -19.36 -14.45
CA ASP A 160 -5.57 -19.00 -15.72
C ASP A 160 -5.07 -17.63 -16.26
N SER A 161 -3.90 -17.18 -15.82
CA SER A 161 -3.31 -15.94 -16.31
C SER A 161 -2.78 -16.08 -17.74
N LYS A 162 -3.01 -15.06 -18.56
CA LYS A 162 -2.41 -14.92 -19.90
C LYS A 162 -1.21 -13.97 -19.91
N LEU A 163 -0.79 -13.49 -18.74
CA LEU A 163 0.37 -12.60 -18.62
C LEU A 163 1.70 -13.31 -18.93
N PRO A 164 1.91 -14.58 -18.54
CA PRO A 164 3.12 -15.31 -18.93
C PRO A 164 3.28 -15.50 -20.43
N ASP A 165 2.18 -15.51 -21.20
CA ASP A 165 2.22 -15.58 -22.67
C ASP A 165 2.73 -14.28 -23.32
N GLN A 166 2.66 -13.16 -22.59
CA GLN A 166 2.97 -11.82 -23.10
C GLN A 166 4.29 -11.27 -22.55
N TYR A 167 4.63 -11.62 -21.31
CA TYR A 167 5.77 -11.07 -20.59
C TYR A 167 6.50 -12.17 -19.83
N THR A 168 7.84 -12.14 -19.87
CA THR A 168 8.64 -12.86 -18.88
C THR A 168 8.45 -12.23 -17.50
N VAL A 169 8.79 -12.97 -16.43
CA VAL A 169 8.73 -12.46 -15.04
C VAL A 169 9.51 -11.14 -14.92
N GLN A 170 10.71 -11.06 -15.48
CA GLN A 170 11.53 -9.85 -15.43
C GLN A 170 10.85 -8.69 -16.18
N GLN A 171 10.34 -8.91 -17.39
CA GLN A 171 9.64 -7.86 -18.16
C GLN A 171 8.40 -7.33 -17.41
N TYR A 172 7.65 -8.22 -16.75
CA TYR A 172 6.48 -7.83 -15.98
C TYR A 172 6.88 -6.99 -14.75
N VAL A 173 7.89 -7.44 -14.01
CA VAL A 173 8.46 -6.71 -12.87
C VAL A 173 9.00 -5.34 -13.28
N ASP A 174 9.76 -5.25 -14.39
CA ASP A 174 10.30 -3.99 -14.88
C ASP A 174 9.18 -2.97 -15.17
N ARG A 175 8.06 -3.44 -15.72
CA ARG A 175 6.85 -2.61 -15.91
C ARG A 175 6.25 -2.17 -14.58
N MET A 176 6.16 -3.05 -13.59
CA MET A 176 5.65 -2.69 -12.25
C MET A 176 6.48 -1.57 -11.62
N VAL A 177 7.81 -1.72 -11.67
CA VAL A 177 8.77 -0.74 -11.14
C VAL A 177 8.68 0.58 -11.92
N TYR A 178 8.60 0.52 -13.25
CA TYR A 178 8.44 1.71 -14.09
C TYR A 178 7.16 2.49 -13.76
N THR A 179 6.01 1.80 -13.65
CA THR A 179 4.75 2.43 -13.30
C THR A 179 4.80 3.02 -11.88
N LEU A 180 5.35 2.29 -10.92
CA LEU A 180 5.51 2.80 -9.55
C LEU A 180 6.43 4.04 -9.51
N LYS A 181 7.51 4.08 -10.31
CA LYS A 181 8.37 5.27 -10.43
C LYS A 181 7.57 6.50 -10.80
N GLY A 182 6.70 6.40 -11.81
CA GLY A 182 5.85 7.51 -12.23
C GLY A 182 4.94 8.01 -11.12
N LEU A 183 4.31 7.09 -10.38
CA LEU A 183 3.40 7.41 -9.27
C LEU A 183 4.13 8.06 -8.10
N LEU A 184 5.30 7.57 -7.71
CA LEU A 184 6.11 8.18 -6.64
C LEU A 184 6.58 9.59 -7.03
N LYS A 185 6.93 9.81 -8.32
CA LYS A 185 7.25 11.16 -8.84
C LYS A 185 6.04 12.08 -8.74
N GLN A 186 4.84 11.62 -9.10
CA GLN A 186 3.61 12.41 -8.95
C GLN A 186 3.35 12.78 -7.49
N MET A 187 3.49 11.83 -6.56
CA MET A 187 3.35 12.10 -5.13
C MET A 187 4.38 13.13 -4.64
N TYR A 188 5.63 13.03 -5.13
CA TYR A 188 6.68 14.00 -4.84
C TYR A 188 6.33 15.41 -5.36
N TRP A 189 5.78 15.53 -6.57
CA TRP A 189 5.29 16.80 -7.09
C TRP A 189 4.15 17.40 -6.24
N LEU A 190 3.34 16.54 -5.63
CA LEU A 190 2.30 16.89 -4.66
C LEU A 190 2.84 17.04 -3.22
N GLY A 191 4.13 17.34 -3.05
CA GLY A 191 4.73 17.71 -1.76
C GLY A 191 5.21 16.55 -0.87
N ALA A 192 5.06 15.28 -1.29
CA ALA A 192 5.60 14.16 -0.53
C ALA A 192 7.13 14.18 -0.52
N ARG A 193 7.75 13.99 0.66
CA ARG A 193 9.22 13.91 0.78
C ARG A 193 9.73 12.73 1.56
N LYS A 194 8.94 12.13 2.47
CA LYS A 194 9.40 11.03 3.31
C LYS A 194 8.57 9.77 3.06
N PHE A 195 9.15 8.84 2.32
CA PHE A 195 8.49 7.60 1.93
C PHE A 195 8.89 6.45 2.86
N VAL A 196 7.92 5.65 3.27
CA VAL A 196 8.13 4.36 3.93
C VAL A 196 7.61 3.32 2.97
N VAL A 197 8.49 2.52 2.39
CA VAL A 197 8.13 1.55 1.34
C VAL A 197 8.40 0.15 1.84
N SER A 198 7.40 -0.73 1.70
CA SER A 198 7.54 -2.15 2.01
C SER A 198 7.80 -2.94 0.74
N GLY A 199 8.80 -3.81 0.77
CA GLY A 199 8.92 -4.87 -0.23
C GLY A 199 7.78 -5.88 -0.13
N VAL A 200 7.69 -6.74 -1.14
CA VAL A 200 6.76 -7.87 -1.21
C VAL A 200 7.31 -9.04 -0.39
N GLY A 201 6.43 -9.73 0.34
CA GLY A 201 6.79 -10.91 1.13
C GLY A 201 6.98 -12.18 0.30
N VAL A 202 7.11 -13.32 0.98
CA VAL A 202 7.28 -14.65 0.37
C VAL A 202 5.94 -15.17 -0.18
N ILE A 203 5.42 -14.53 -1.23
CA ILE A 203 4.04 -14.72 -1.73
C ILE A 203 3.73 -16.15 -2.19
N GLY A 204 4.74 -16.87 -2.69
CA GLY A 204 4.61 -18.26 -3.10
C GLY A 204 4.31 -19.20 -1.93
N CYS A 205 4.63 -18.77 -0.70
CA CYS A 205 4.34 -19.51 0.52
C CYS A 205 2.99 -19.12 1.17
N CYS A 206 2.26 -18.15 0.61
CA CYS A 206 0.92 -17.83 1.12
C CYS A 206 0.00 -19.07 1.04
N PRO A 207 -0.89 -19.30 2.02
CA PRO A 207 -1.77 -20.47 2.02
C PRO A 207 -2.58 -20.65 0.73
N ALA A 208 -3.03 -19.54 0.12
CA ALA A 208 -3.75 -19.57 -1.15
C ALA A 208 -2.90 -20.14 -2.31
N GLN A 209 -1.59 -19.88 -2.34
CA GLN A 209 -0.67 -20.43 -3.33
C GLN A 209 -0.32 -21.88 -3.03
N ARG A 210 -0.03 -22.21 -1.76
CA ARG A 210 0.28 -23.59 -1.35
C ARG A 210 -0.87 -24.56 -1.62
N LYS A 211 -2.12 -24.10 -1.49
CA LYS A 211 -3.32 -24.90 -1.81
C LYS A 211 -3.38 -25.32 -3.29
N LEU A 212 -2.74 -24.58 -4.19
CA LEU A 212 -2.67 -24.93 -5.62
C LEU A 212 -1.60 -25.99 -5.91
N SER A 213 -0.67 -26.22 -4.97
CA SER A 213 0.36 -27.26 -5.07
C SER A 213 -0.19 -28.60 -4.57
N ASN A 214 0.06 -29.67 -5.33
CA ASN A 214 -0.35 -31.03 -4.96
C ASN A 214 0.35 -31.55 -3.69
N ILE A 215 1.49 -30.95 -3.33
CA ILE A 215 2.30 -31.32 -2.16
C ILE A 215 2.35 -30.20 -1.11
N SER A 216 1.50 -29.17 -1.25
CA SER A 216 1.46 -28.01 -0.35
C SER A 216 2.79 -27.26 -0.21
N GLU A 217 3.63 -27.30 -1.23
CA GLU A 217 4.90 -26.55 -1.27
C GLU A 217 4.68 -25.09 -1.71
N CYS A 218 5.67 -24.25 -1.44
CA CYS A 218 5.67 -22.88 -1.92
C CYS A 218 5.85 -22.83 -3.44
N ASN A 219 5.21 -21.86 -4.10
CA ASN A 219 5.46 -21.56 -5.50
C ASN A 219 6.79 -20.80 -5.65
N LEU A 220 7.84 -21.50 -6.10
CA LEU A 220 9.19 -20.94 -6.23
C LEU A 220 9.28 -19.83 -7.27
N GLU A 221 8.57 -19.95 -8.40
CA GLU A 221 8.53 -18.91 -9.43
C GLU A 221 7.87 -17.62 -8.92
N ALA A 222 6.81 -17.74 -8.12
CA ALA A 222 6.18 -16.58 -7.48
C ALA A 222 7.12 -15.89 -6.49
N ASN A 223 7.89 -16.66 -5.71
CA ASN A 223 8.91 -16.12 -4.82
C ASN A 223 10.05 -15.45 -5.59
N TYR A 224 10.47 -16.03 -6.72
CA TYR A 224 11.45 -15.43 -7.62
C TYR A 224 10.95 -14.09 -8.21
N GLY A 225 9.68 -14.01 -8.61
CA GLY A 225 9.07 -12.75 -9.04
C GLY A 225 9.06 -11.69 -7.92
N ALA A 226 8.80 -12.10 -6.67
CA ALA A 226 8.85 -11.20 -5.52
C ALA A 226 10.26 -10.68 -5.23
N THR A 227 11.30 -11.53 -5.30
CA THR A 227 12.68 -11.06 -5.12
C THR A 227 13.10 -10.11 -6.23
N LYS A 228 12.76 -10.40 -7.50
CA LYS A 228 13.03 -9.47 -8.61
C LYS A 228 12.34 -8.12 -8.45
N TYR A 229 11.10 -8.12 -7.99
CA TYR A 229 10.40 -6.87 -7.72
C TYR A 229 11.05 -6.08 -6.59
N ASN A 230 11.46 -6.76 -5.52
CA ASN A 230 12.16 -6.13 -4.39
C ASN A 230 13.52 -5.54 -4.79
N ASP A 231 14.32 -6.25 -5.58
CA ASP A 231 15.58 -5.74 -6.14
C ASP A 231 15.33 -4.45 -6.95
N GLY A 232 14.30 -4.47 -7.80
CA GLY A 232 13.89 -3.32 -8.61
C GLY A 232 13.38 -2.14 -7.77
N LEU A 233 12.68 -2.39 -6.65
CA LEU A 233 12.24 -1.35 -5.72
C LEU A 233 13.41 -0.62 -5.06
N GLU A 234 14.44 -1.35 -4.62
CA GLU A 234 15.62 -0.74 -4.00
C GLU A 234 16.37 0.16 -4.97
N ILE A 235 16.60 -0.32 -6.19
CA ILE A 235 17.21 0.47 -7.28
C ILE A 235 16.36 1.72 -7.56
N LEU A 236 15.04 1.55 -7.71
CA LEU A 236 14.11 2.64 -7.93
C LEU A 236 14.19 3.72 -6.85
N LEU A 237 14.17 3.33 -5.58
CA LEU A 237 14.20 4.27 -4.46
C LEU A 237 15.53 5.01 -4.39
N ASN A 238 16.64 4.32 -4.67
CA ASN A 238 17.96 4.93 -4.76
C ASN A 238 18.04 5.94 -5.92
N ASP A 239 17.55 5.57 -7.11
CA ASP A 239 17.50 6.46 -8.28
C ASP A 239 16.68 7.72 -7.99
N LEU A 240 15.50 7.57 -7.36
CA LEU A 240 14.67 8.72 -7.01
C LEU A 240 15.33 9.62 -5.96
N LYS A 241 16.10 9.05 -5.01
CA LYS A 241 16.87 9.83 -4.04
C LYS A 241 18.00 10.63 -4.70
N LEU A 242 18.63 10.06 -5.73
CA LEU A 242 19.65 10.75 -6.53
C LEU A 242 19.02 11.86 -7.39
N GLU A 243 17.85 11.61 -7.98
CA GLU A 243 17.09 12.59 -8.77
C GLU A 243 16.52 13.73 -7.90
N TYR A 244 16.10 13.42 -6.67
CA TYR A 244 15.45 14.34 -5.73
C TYR A 244 16.19 14.37 -4.37
N PRO A 245 17.19 15.26 -4.20
CA PRO A 245 18.04 15.27 -3.02
C PRO A 245 17.32 15.47 -1.68
N ASP A 246 16.14 16.09 -1.67
CA ASP A 246 15.29 16.31 -0.49
C ASP A 246 14.24 15.20 -0.26
N MET A 247 14.14 14.21 -1.15
CA MET A 247 13.42 12.96 -0.89
C MET A 247 14.18 12.15 0.17
N HIS A 248 13.47 11.53 1.09
CA HIS A 248 13.97 10.58 2.05
C HIS A 248 13.12 9.33 1.97
N TYR A 249 13.73 8.16 2.11
CA TYR A 249 12.98 6.92 2.16
C TYR A 249 13.51 5.97 3.22
N SER A 250 12.66 5.05 3.64
CA SER A 250 13.03 3.84 4.37
C SER A 250 12.40 2.66 3.65
N TYR A 251 13.16 1.59 3.48
CA TYR A 251 12.72 0.37 2.83
C TYR A 251 12.64 -0.77 3.84
N PHE A 252 11.49 -1.45 3.90
CA PHE A 252 11.27 -2.59 4.78
C PHE A 252 11.35 -3.89 3.98
N HIS A 253 12.32 -4.74 4.34
CA HIS A 253 12.61 -6.01 3.68
C HIS A 253 11.64 -7.12 4.15
N THR A 254 10.37 -7.00 3.77
CA THR A 254 9.31 -7.94 4.16
C THR A 254 9.65 -9.38 3.81
N TYR A 255 10.26 -9.61 2.64
CA TYR A 255 10.66 -10.94 2.20
C TYR A 255 11.58 -11.61 3.23
N ASN A 256 12.66 -10.94 3.64
CA ASN A 256 13.66 -11.48 4.56
C ASN A 256 13.05 -11.79 5.93
N VAL A 257 12.23 -10.88 6.46
CA VAL A 257 11.54 -11.08 7.75
C VAL A 257 10.60 -12.29 7.68
N MET A 258 9.80 -12.39 6.62
CA MET A 258 8.85 -13.49 6.46
C MET A 258 9.54 -14.83 6.19
N SER A 259 10.62 -14.85 5.39
CA SER A 259 11.42 -16.08 5.16
C SER A 259 12.03 -16.56 6.46
N GLY A 260 12.63 -15.65 7.24
CA GLY A 260 13.20 -15.98 8.55
C GLY A 260 12.18 -16.57 9.52
N LEU A 261 10.97 -16.01 9.59
CA LEU A 261 9.89 -16.57 10.42
C LEU A 261 9.38 -17.94 9.94
N ILE A 262 9.43 -18.21 8.63
CA ILE A 262 9.03 -19.51 8.08
C ILE A 262 10.10 -20.57 8.36
N GLU A 263 11.38 -20.19 8.24
CA GLU A 263 12.53 -21.07 8.45
C GLU A 263 12.81 -21.33 9.94
N HIS A 264 12.53 -20.35 10.80
CA HIS A 264 12.78 -20.36 12.25
C HIS A 264 11.53 -19.90 13.03
N PRO A 265 10.44 -20.69 13.05
CA PRO A 265 9.17 -20.30 13.67
C PRO A 265 9.21 -20.18 15.20
N GLU A 266 10.27 -20.66 15.85
CA GLU A 266 10.46 -20.62 17.30
C GLU A 266 10.97 -19.28 17.87
N THR A 267 11.39 -18.34 17.01
CA THR A 267 11.84 -16.99 17.42
C THR A 267 10.69 -16.01 17.57
#